data_AF-A0A1S3AR37-F1
#
_entry.id   AF-A0A1S3AR37-F1
#
_cell.length_a   1.000
_cell.length_b   1.000
_cell.length_c   1.000
_cell.angle_alpha   90.00
_cell.angle_beta   90.00
_cell.angle_gamma   90.00
#
_symmetry.space_group_name_H-M   'P 1'
#
loop_
_entity.id
_entity.type
_entity.pdbx_description
1 polymer ?
#
loop_
_entity_poly.entity_id
_entity_poly.type
_entity_poly.pdbx_seq_one_letter_code
_entity_poly.pdbx_strand_id
1 'polypeptide(L)'
;DVLGGVLITATLIAITYPAWPLIDSLHSASPVLPVCVIVVPFLLCYHYPVSDAYTPTRADTTTILAAGAGVTLGLWINHFFQLVAEPAQSLPALRSIPPLTRALVLQGLAKFTVGLLLVLLVRLLVQKLSLQVLFSWFKVVVRNKEARRRLEIEVPYKFVTYTSVGICATTFVPLLHRVLGLL
;
A
#
# COMPACT_ATOMS: atom_id res chain seq x y z
N ASP A 1 -24.44 -3.14 7.62
CA ASP A 1 -23.11 -2.79 7.07
C ASP A 1 -22.05 -3.85 7.30
N VAL A 2 -21.67 -4.16 8.55
CA VAL A 2 -20.60 -5.15 8.83
C VAL A 2 -20.89 -6.54 8.25
N LEU A 3 -22.07 -7.12 8.49
CA LEU A 3 -22.43 -8.44 7.95
C LEU A 3 -22.47 -8.46 6.41
N GLY A 4 -22.96 -7.39 5.79
CA GLY A 4 -23.01 -7.24 4.33
C GLY A 4 -21.61 -7.17 3.73
N GLY A 5 -20.72 -6.40 4.34
CA GLY A 5 -19.31 -6.34 3.91
C GLY A 5 -18.61 -7.69 4.04
N VAL A 6 -18.86 -8.44 5.12
CA VAL A 6 -18.32 -9.79 5.31
C VAL A 6 -18.83 -10.74 4.23
N LEU A 7 -20.14 -10.74 3.93
CA LEU A 7 -20.73 -11.60 2.90
C LEU A 7 -20.20 -11.28 1.50
N ILE A 8 -20.08 -10.00 1.15
CA ILE A 8 -19.51 -9.56 -0.13
C ILE A 8 -18.05 -10.00 -0.23
N THR A 9 -17.26 -9.80 0.84
CA THR A 9 -15.85 -10.20 0.87
C THR A 9 -15.71 -11.72 0.76
N ALA A 10 -16.50 -12.49 1.49
CA ALA A 10 -16.49 -13.95 1.44
C ALA A 10 -16.85 -14.47 0.03
N THR A 11 -17.84 -13.86 -0.61
CA THR A 11 -18.24 -14.20 -1.98
C THR A 11 -17.13 -13.87 -2.98
N LEU A 12 -16.51 -12.70 -2.86
CA LEU A 12 -15.39 -12.29 -3.71
C LEU A 12 -14.19 -13.24 -3.55
N ILE A 13 -13.86 -13.63 -2.31
CA ILE A 13 -12.81 -14.61 -2.03
C ILE A 13 -13.16 -15.94 -2.66
N ALA A 14 -14.38 -16.46 -2.47
CA ALA A 14 -14.78 -17.75 -3.04
C ALA A 14 -14.65 -17.78 -4.58
N ILE A 15 -14.99 -16.67 -5.25
CA ILE A 15 -14.89 -16.55 -6.72
C ILE A 15 -13.43 -16.39 -7.17
N THR A 16 -12.62 -15.63 -6.43
CA THR A 16 -11.24 -15.31 -6.85
C THR A 16 -10.22 -16.36 -6.42
N TYR A 17 -10.48 -17.11 -5.34
CA TYR A 17 -9.62 -18.16 -4.80
C TYR A 17 -9.06 -19.13 -5.86
N PRO A 18 -9.85 -19.70 -6.79
CA PRO A 18 -9.31 -20.59 -7.82
C PRO A 18 -8.30 -19.92 -8.76
N ALA A 19 -8.34 -18.59 -8.90
CA ALA A 19 -7.42 -17.83 -9.73
C ALA A 19 -6.14 -17.39 -8.98
N TRP A 20 -6.08 -17.49 -7.65
CA TRP A 20 -4.92 -17.05 -6.85
C TRP A 20 -3.61 -17.75 -7.23
N PRO A 21 -3.55 -19.08 -7.49
CA PRO A 21 -2.30 -19.73 -7.88
C PRO A 21 -1.74 -19.22 -9.22
N LEU A 22 -2.63 -18.85 -10.14
CA LEU A 22 -2.25 -18.25 -11.43
C LEU A 22 -1.73 -16.82 -11.22
N ILE A 23 -2.36 -16.05 -10.33
CA ILE A 23 -1.91 -14.70 -9.97
C ILE A 23 -0.55 -14.76 -9.30
N ASP A 24 -0.33 -15.67 -8.35
CA ASP A 24 0.95 -15.82 -7.65
C ASP A 24 2.08 -16.22 -8.60
N SER A 25 1.83 -17.16 -9.51
CA SER A 25 2.83 -17.56 -10.51
C SER A 25 3.14 -16.43 -11.50
N LEU A 26 2.16 -15.66 -11.95
CA LEU A 26 2.37 -14.47 -12.78
C LEU A 26 3.13 -13.35 -12.02
N HIS A 27 2.83 -13.18 -10.73
CA HIS A 27 3.46 -12.22 -9.85
C HIS A 27 4.95 -12.54 -9.64
N SER A 28 5.31 -13.81 -9.47
CA SER A 28 6.69 -14.25 -9.32
C SER A 28 7.47 -14.34 -10.62
N ALA A 29 6.83 -14.67 -11.75
CA ALA A 29 7.54 -14.96 -13.00
C ALA A 29 7.88 -13.72 -13.86
N SER A 30 7.16 -12.59 -13.71
CA SER A 30 7.27 -11.46 -14.64
C SER A 30 7.91 -10.22 -14.03
N PRO A 31 9.05 -9.72 -14.57
CA PRO A 31 9.62 -8.43 -14.18
C PRO A 31 8.81 -7.23 -14.70
N VAL A 32 7.80 -7.45 -15.56
CA VAL A 32 6.96 -6.40 -16.14
C VAL A 32 5.80 -6.03 -15.21
N LEU A 33 5.41 -6.95 -14.33
CA LEU A 33 4.32 -6.79 -13.37
C LEU A 33 4.43 -5.52 -12.48
N PRO A 34 5.58 -5.17 -11.87
CA PRO A 34 5.70 -3.94 -11.08
C PRO A 34 5.38 -2.67 -11.88
N VAL A 35 5.73 -2.64 -13.17
CA VAL A 35 5.42 -1.51 -14.06
C VAL A 35 3.92 -1.46 -14.34
N CYS A 36 3.30 -2.59 -14.67
CA CYS A 36 1.85 -2.66 -14.91
C CYS A 36 1.03 -2.25 -13.68
N VAL A 37 1.45 -2.68 -12.48
CA VAL A 37 0.79 -2.38 -11.20
C VAL A 37 0.82 -0.90 -10.86
N ILE A 38 1.80 -0.13 -11.35
CA ILE A 38 1.82 1.33 -11.21
C ILE A 38 1.03 1.99 -12.35
N VAL A 39 1.32 1.63 -13.59
CA VAL A 39 0.86 2.35 -14.79
C VAL A 39 -0.65 2.19 -14.97
N VAL A 40 -1.19 0.98 -14.82
CA VAL A 40 -2.62 0.72 -15.04
C VAL A 40 -3.48 1.48 -14.03
N PRO A 41 -3.25 1.40 -12.71
CA PRO A 41 -4.03 2.17 -11.74
C PRO A 41 -3.83 3.68 -11.91
N PHE A 42 -2.63 4.14 -12.26
CA PHE A 42 -2.40 5.56 -12.53
C PHE A 42 -3.24 6.07 -13.70
N LEU A 43 -3.25 5.34 -14.83
CA LEU A 43 -4.08 5.67 -15.98
C LEU A 43 -5.57 5.62 -15.64
N LEU A 44 -6.01 4.63 -14.85
CA LEU A 44 -7.40 4.55 -14.38
C LEU A 44 -7.80 5.76 -13.54
N CYS A 45 -6.91 6.22 -12.64
CA CYS A 45 -7.14 7.43 -11.83
C CYS A 45 -7.17 8.70 -12.70
N TYR A 46 -6.33 8.76 -13.73
CA TYR A 46 -6.23 9.90 -14.63
C TYR A 46 -7.44 10.03 -15.57
N HIS A 47 -7.89 8.90 -16.14
CA HIS A 47 -9.05 8.83 -17.03
C HIS A 47 -10.39 8.68 -16.29
N TYR A 48 -10.39 8.77 -14.96
CA TYR A 48 -11.59 8.65 -14.16
C TYR A 48 -12.63 9.70 -14.58
N PRO A 49 -13.89 9.32 -14.89
CA PRO A 49 -14.87 10.22 -15.45
C PRO A 49 -15.12 11.41 -14.52
N VAL A 50 -15.05 12.60 -15.09
CA VAL A 50 -15.25 13.87 -14.38
C VAL A 50 -16.75 14.12 -14.26
N SER A 51 -17.23 14.34 -13.04
CA SER A 51 -18.54 14.94 -12.80
C SER A 51 -18.37 16.47 -12.78
N ASP A 52 -19.36 17.22 -13.28
CA ASP A 52 -19.32 18.69 -13.39
C ASP A 52 -19.07 19.42 -12.05
N ALA A 53 -19.32 18.74 -10.93
CA ALA A 53 -18.99 19.22 -9.59
C ALA A 53 -17.76 18.50 -9.01
N TYR A 54 -16.88 19.26 -8.36
CA TYR A 54 -15.78 18.69 -7.56
C TYR A 54 -16.34 17.79 -6.46
N THR A 55 -16.09 16.49 -6.56
CA THR A 55 -16.42 15.51 -5.52
C THR A 55 -15.15 14.92 -4.92
N PRO A 56 -15.11 14.69 -3.59
CA PRO A 56 -13.97 14.03 -2.95
C PRO A 56 -13.78 12.58 -3.41
N THR A 57 -14.80 11.97 -4.01
CA THR A 57 -14.83 10.56 -4.42
C THR A 57 -13.64 10.16 -5.30
N ARG A 58 -13.23 11.01 -6.24
CA ARG A 58 -12.06 10.71 -7.09
C ARG A 58 -10.77 10.61 -6.30
N ALA A 59 -10.59 11.50 -5.32
CA ALA A 59 -9.42 11.48 -4.45
C ALA A 59 -9.38 10.22 -3.59
N ASP A 60 -10.54 9.79 -3.09
CA ASP A 60 -10.67 8.58 -2.29
C ASP A 60 -10.34 7.33 -3.12
N THR A 61 -10.89 7.24 -4.35
CA THR A 61 -10.56 6.17 -5.30
C THR A 61 -9.06 6.15 -5.64
N THR A 62 -8.46 7.31 -5.90
CA THR A 62 -7.01 7.43 -6.17
C THR A 62 -6.19 6.92 -5.00
N THR A 63 -6.62 7.24 -3.77
CA THR A 63 -5.95 6.80 -2.54
C THR A 63 -5.99 5.28 -2.39
N ILE A 64 -7.16 4.67 -2.63
CA ILE A 64 -7.34 3.21 -2.55
C ILE A 64 -6.52 2.50 -3.62
N LEU A 65 -6.61 2.94 -4.89
CA LEU A 65 -5.86 2.34 -6.00
C LEU A 65 -4.35 2.48 -5.82
N ALA A 66 -3.88 3.65 -5.40
CA ALA A 66 -2.46 3.90 -5.14
C ALA A 66 -1.92 3.06 -3.98
N ALA A 67 -2.69 2.94 -2.89
CA ALA A 67 -2.32 2.10 -1.75
C ALA A 67 -2.23 0.62 -2.16
N GLY A 68 -3.23 0.12 -2.90
CA GLY A 68 -3.22 -1.24 -3.44
C GLY A 68 -2.02 -1.50 -4.35
N ALA A 69 -1.77 -0.60 -5.30
CA ALA A 69 -0.59 -0.67 -6.18
C ALA A 69 0.73 -0.70 -5.40
N GLY A 70 0.85 0.14 -4.36
CA GLY A 70 2.03 0.18 -3.50
C GLY A 70 2.25 -1.11 -2.71
N VAL A 71 1.18 -1.70 -2.18
CA VAL A 71 1.24 -2.98 -1.46
C VAL A 71 1.67 -4.10 -2.41
N THR A 72 1.03 -4.23 -3.57
CA THR A 72 1.39 -5.26 -4.56
C THR A 72 2.85 -5.11 -5.02
N LEU A 73 3.30 -3.88 -5.28
CA LEU A 73 4.68 -3.60 -5.66
C LEU A 73 5.66 -3.95 -4.53
N GLY A 74 5.35 -3.59 -3.28
CA GLY A 74 6.23 -3.91 -2.16
C GLY A 74 6.29 -5.40 -1.85
N LEU A 75 5.20 -6.15 -2.06
CA LEU A 75 5.20 -7.62 -2.04
C LEU A 75 6.09 -8.20 -3.14
N TRP A 76 6.01 -7.66 -4.36
CA TRP A 76 6.89 -8.05 -5.46
C TRP A 76 8.36 -7.78 -5.13
N ILE A 77 8.70 -6.60 -4.59
CA ILE A 77 10.06 -6.24 -4.17
C ILE A 77 10.55 -7.21 -3.08
N ASN A 78 9.73 -7.50 -2.07
CA ASN A 78 10.10 -8.44 -1.01
C ASN A 78 10.39 -9.83 -1.55
N HIS A 79 9.56 -10.32 -2.47
CA HIS A 79 9.73 -11.62 -3.09
C HIS A 79 10.99 -11.67 -3.96
N PHE A 80 11.17 -10.66 -4.84
CA PHE A 80 12.30 -10.61 -5.77
C PHE A 80 13.66 -10.49 -5.06
N PHE A 81 13.74 -9.68 -4.00
CA PHE A 81 14.96 -9.48 -3.22
C PHE A 81 15.10 -10.40 -2.00
N GLN A 82 14.13 -11.31 -1.77
CA GLN A 82 14.06 -12.18 -0.59
C GLN A 82 14.27 -11.42 0.75
N LEU A 83 13.77 -10.19 0.84
CA LEU A 83 14.03 -9.28 1.97
C LEU A 83 13.38 -9.79 3.27
N VAL A 84 12.26 -10.50 3.12
CA VAL A 84 11.55 -11.20 4.18
C VAL A 84 11.71 -12.68 3.89
N ALA A 85 12.28 -13.43 4.84
CA ALA A 85 12.43 -14.87 4.69
C ALA A 85 11.05 -15.50 4.43
N GLU A 86 11.01 -16.48 3.51
CA GLU A 86 9.82 -17.32 3.27
C GLU A 86 9.18 -17.68 4.62
N PRO A 87 7.86 -17.52 4.81
CA PRO A 87 7.21 -18.01 6.00
C PRO A 87 7.54 -19.49 6.05
N ALA A 88 8.27 -19.91 7.09
CA ALA A 88 8.86 -21.24 7.19
C ALA A 88 7.81 -22.25 6.71
N GLN A 89 8.05 -22.84 5.53
CA GLN A 89 7.19 -23.87 4.94
C GLN A 89 7.36 -25.10 5.81
N SER A 90 6.65 -25.11 6.92
CA SER A 90 6.30 -26.29 7.66
C SER A 90 5.14 -25.85 8.56
N LEU A 91 3.96 -26.39 8.25
CA LEU A 91 2.89 -26.55 9.21
C LEU A 91 3.27 -27.70 10.17
N PRO A 92 4.03 -27.44 11.24
CA PRO A 92 3.75 -28.12 12.49
C PRO A 92 3.55 -27.12 13.65
N ALA A 93 3.27 -25.86 13.35
CA ALA A 93 2.98 -24.81 14.35
C ALA A 93 1.51 -24.74 14.78
N LEU A 94 0.67 -25.72 14.42
CA LEU A 94 -0.58 -26.02 15.14
C LEU A 94 -0.32 -26.69 16.50
N ARG A 95 0.94 -26.79 16.93
CA ARG A 95 1.33 -27.30 18.24
C ARG A 95 1.42 -26.13 19.22
N SER A 96 0.39 -26.04 20.08
CA SER A 96 0.19 -25.07 21.16
C SER A 96 0.15 -23.60 20.73
N ILE A 97 -1.05 -23.01 20.68
CA ILE A 97 -1.20 -21.56 20.77
C ILE A 97 -0.49 -21.15 22.07
N PRO A 98 0.64 -20.43 22.02
CA PRO A 98 1.33 -20.03 23.23
C PRO A 98 0.36 -19.19 24.06
N PRO A 99 0.26 -19.43 25.38
CA PRO A 99 -0.64 -18.67 26.23
C PRO A 99 -0.34 -17.18 26.08
N LEU A 100 -1.39 -16.37 25.95
CA LEU A 100 -1.29 -14.92 25.73
C LEU A 100 -0.53 -14.28 26.90
N THR A 101 0.78 -14.20 26.73
CA THR A 101 1.69 -13.72 27.76
C THR A 101 1.80 -12.21 27.65
N ARG A 102 1.90 -11.50 28.76
CA ARG A 102 2.07 -10.03 28.78
C ARG A 102 3.25 -9.57 27.91
N ALA A 103 4.31 -10.38 27.83
CA ALA A 103 5.46 -10.15 26.96
C ALA A 103 5.11 -10.15 25.46
N LEU A 104 4.27 -11.09 25.00
CA LEU A 104 3.80 -11.14 23.60
C LEU A 104 2.94 -9.92 23.25
N VAL A 105 2.07 -9.50 24.18
CA VAL A 105 1.24 -8.29 24.01
C VAL A 105 2.11 -7.04 23.95
N LEU A 106 3.10 -6.90 24.84
CA LEU A 106 4.01 -5.76 24.86
C LEU A 106 4.88 -5.69 23.60
N GLN A 107 5.41 -6.83 23.15
CA GLN A 107 6.18 -6.93 21.90
C GLN A 107 5.30 -6.60 20.69
N GLY A 108 4.05 -7.09 20.66
CA GLY A 108 3.07 -6.76 19.62
C GLY A 108 2.76 -5.25 19.58
N LEU A 109 2.54 -4.63 20.74
CA LEU A 109 2.32 -3.19 20.85
C LEU A 109 3.53 -2.41 20.34
N ALA A 110 4.75 -2.80 20.73
CA ALA A 110 5.97 -2.16 20.28
C ALA A 110 6.14 -2.25 18.76
N LYS A 111 5.92 -3.45 18.18
CA LYS A 111 5.92 -3.65 16.72
C LYS A 111 4.93 -2.73 16.02
N PHE A 112 3.71 -2.66 16.55
CA PHE A 112 2.63 -1.83 16.00
C PHE A 112 2.98 -0.34 16.06
N THR A 113 3.45 0.15 17.21
CA THR A 113 3.82 1.56 17.38
C THR A 113 4.98 1.94 16.46
N VAL A 114 6.02 1.11 16.36
CA VAL A 114 7.17 1.36 15.47
C VAL A 114 6.73 1.37 14.00
N GLY A 115 5.92 0.39 13.58
CA GLY A 115 5.39 0.34 12.22
C GLY A 115 4.53 1.57 11.89
N LEU A 116 3.64 1.96 12.81
CA LEU A 116 2.78 3.13 12.65
C LEU A 116 3.59 4.42 12.53
N LEU A 117 4.60 4.62 13.38
CA LEU A 117 5.46 5.80 13.32
C LEU A 117 6.22 5.87 12.00
N LEU A 118 6.79 4.75 11.54
CA LEU A 118 7.52 4.70 10.27
C LEU A 118 6.62 5.05 9.09
N VAL A 119 5.43 4.46 9.03
CA VAL A 119 4.44 4.72 7.98
C VAL A 119 4.01 6.18 7.98
N LEU A 120 3.77 6.77 9.15
CA LEU A 120 3.41 8.19 9.28
C LEU A 120 4.54 9.11 8.83
N LEU A 121 5.79 8.81 9.20
CA LEU A 121 6.96 9.58 8.79
C LEU A 121 7.13 9.56 7.26
N VAL A 122 7.08 8.38 6.64
CA VAL A 122 7.17 8.25 5.19
C VAL A 122 6.03 8.99 4.50
N ARG A 123 4.79 8.85 5.00
CA ARG A 123 3.65 9.58 4.47
C ARG A 123 3.89 11.09 4.46
N LEU A 124 4.34 11.66 5.59
CA LEU A 124 4.56 13.10 5.72
C LEU A 124 5.71 13.59 4.82
N LEU A 125 6.83 12.85 4.78
CA LEU A 125 7.99 13.19 3.96
C LEU A 125 7.64 13.14 2.47
N VAL A 126 7.06 12.04 2.00
CA VAL A 126 6.73 11.85 0.58
C VAL A 126 5.66 12.85 0.15
N GLN A 127 4.65 13.11 0.98
CA GLN A 127 3.65 14.14 0.71
C GLN A 127 4.29 15.52 0.54
N LYS A 128 5.22 15.89 1.42
CA LYS A 128 5.91 17.20 1.34
C LYS A 128 6.79 17.28 0.09
N LEU A 129 7.60 16.26 -0.17
CA LEU A 129 8.53 16.23 -1.30
C LEU A 129 7.79 16.22 -2.64
N SER A 130 6.78 15.35 -2.80
CA SER A 130 5.99 15.28 -4.02
C SER A 130 5.28 16.60 -4.31
N LEU A 131 4.70 17.25 -3.30
CA LEU A 131 4.13 18.59 -3.48
C LEU A 131 5.18 19.63 -3.88
N GLN A 132 6.36 19.62 -3.25
CA GLN A 132 7.43 20.56 -3.56
C GLN A 132 7.95 20.39 -5.01
N VAL A 133 8.16 19.15 -5.45
CA VAL A 133 8.55 18.83 -6.83
C VAL A 133 7.48 19.29 -7.82
N LEU A 134 6.21 19.01 -7.53
CA LEU A 134 5.10 19.33 -8.42
C LEU A 134 4.88 20.85 -8.52
N PHE A 135 4.97 21.58 -7.40
CA PHE A 135 4.91 23.05 -7.43
C PHE A 135 6.11 23.67 -8.16
N SER A 136 7.30 23.09 -8.01
CA SER A 136 8.50 23.53 -8.73
C SER A 136 8.38 23.30 -10.24
N TRP A 137 7.88 22.13 -10.65
CA TRP A 137 7.64 21.76 -12.04
C TRP A 137 6.60 22.66 -12.72
N PHE A 138 5.48 22.92 -12.02
CA PHE A 138 4.40 23.76 -12.56
C PHE A 138 4.66 25.26 -12.42
N LYS A 139 5.77 25.71 -11.79
CA LYS A 139 6.07 27.12 -11.47
C LYS A 139 4.90 27.86 -10.79
N VAL A 140 4.07 27.15 -10.03
CA VAL A 140 2.91 27.73 -9.34
C VAL A 140 3.25 28.05 -7.89
N VAL A 141 2.92 29.28 -7.47
CA VAL A 141 3.12 29.75 -6.09
C VAL A 141 2.35 28.85 -5.10
N VAL A 142 3.08 28.31 -4.12
CA VAL A 142 2.72 27.30 -3.10
C VAL A 142 1.42 27.62 -2.30
N ARG A 143 0.87 28.83 -2.42
CA ARG A 143 -0.20 29.36 -1.56
C ARG A 143 -1.61 29.39 -2.15
N ASN A 144 -1.82 28.95 -3.40
CA ASN A 144 -3.16 28.89 -4.00
C ASN A 144 -3.82 27.51 -3.79
N LYS A 145 -4.88 27.45 -2.95
CA LYS A 145 -5.71 26.24 -2.74
C LYS A 145 -6.30 25.70 -4.05
N GLU A 146 -6.56 26.57 -5.01
CA GLU A 146 -7.06 26.22 -6.35
C GLU A 146 -6.03 25.48 -7.20
N ALA A 147 -4.74 25.78 -7.04
CA ALA A 147 -3.68 25.06 -7.74
C ALA A 147 -3.59 23.59 -7.29
N ARG A 148 -3.81 23.32 -5.99
CA ARG A 148 -3.88 21.95 -5.46
C ARG A 148 -5.08 21.14 -5.97
N ARG A 149 -6.11 21.80 -6.50
CA ARG A 149 -7.31 21.16 -7.06
C ARG A 149 -7.21 20.90 -8.57
N ARG A 150 -6.14 21.37 -9.22
CA ARG A 150 -5.87 21.01 -10.62
C ARG A 150 -5.63 19.51 -10.70
N LEU A 151 -6.31 18.87 -11.65
CA LEU A 151 -6.27 17.42 -11.84
C LEU A 151 -4.83 16.91 -12.06
N GLU A 152 -4.05 17.69 -12.80
CA GLU A 152 -2.62 17.49 -13.07
C GLU A 152 -1.73 17.49 -11.81
N ILE A 153 -2.21 18.09 -10.71
CA ILE A 153 -1.46 18.20 -9.45
C ILE A 153 -2.04 17.26 -8.39
N GLU A 154 -3.36 17.13 -8.33
CA GLU A 154 -4.03 16.35 -7.29
C GLU A 154 -3.78 14.85 -7.43
N VAL A 155 -3.93 14.31 -8.65
CA VAL A 155 -3.86 12.86 -8.91
C VAL A 155 -2.42 12.35 -8.74
N PRO A 156 -1.38 12.96 -9.35
CA PRO A 156 -0.02 12.42 -9.26
C PRO A 156 0.56 12.49 -7.86
N TYR A 157 0.36 13.59 -7.14
CA TYR A 157 0.88 13.72 -5.77
C TYR A 157 0.23 12.72 -4.82
N LYS A 158 -1.10 12.55 -4.88
CA LYS A 158 -1.81 11.58 -4.04
C LYS A 158 -1.38 10.16 -4.38
N PHE A 159 -1.31 9.85 -5.68
CA PHE A 159 -0.88 8.54 -6.14
C PHE A 159 0.51 8.19 -5.62
N VAL A 160 1.51 9.05 -5.85
CA VAL A 160 2.89 8.82 -5.37
C VAL A 160 2.95 8.67 -3.84
N THR A 161 2.23 9.51 -3.10
CA THR A 161 2.21 9.48 -1.64
C THR A 161 1.68 8.14 -1.12
N TYR A 162 0.53 7.69 -1.62
CA TYR A 162 -0.13 6.49 -1.13
C TYR A 162 0.49 5.20 -1.65
N THR A 163 1.05 5.20 -2.87
CA THR A 163 1.89 4.11 -3.36
C THR A 163 3.13 3.94 -2.49
N SER A 164 3.82 5.04 -2.14
CA SER A 164 4.98 4.96 -1.24
C SER A 164 4.61 4.48 0.17
N VAL A 165 3.44 4.85 0.68
CA VAL A 165 2.93 4.34 1.97
C VAL A 165 2.71 2.83 1.90
N GLY A 166 2.11 2.34 0.81
CA GLY A 166 1.92 0.90 0.57
C GLY A 166 3.25 0.14 0.57
N ILE A 167 4.23 0.60 -0.20
CA ILE A 167 5.58 0.00 -0.25
C ILE A 167 6.26 0.02 1.11
N CYS A 168 6.14 1.14 1.85
CA CYS A 168 6.71 1.26 3.19
C CYS A 168 6.12 0.23 4.16
N ALA A 169 4.79 0.08 4.14
CA ALA A 169 4.09 -0.85 5.02
C ALA A 169 4.46 -2.31 4.73
N THR A 170 4.68 -2.67 3.46
CA THR A 170 4.99 -4.05 3.07
C THR A 170 6.47 -4.38 3.13
N THR A 171 7.38 -3.46 2.82
CA THR A 171 8.81 -3.75 2.64
C THR A 171 9.64 -3.24 3.80
N PHE A 172 9.49 -1.98 4.17
CA PHE A 172 10.34 -1.34 5.18
C PHE A 172 9.97 -1.74 6.60
N VAL A 173 8.67 -1.84 6.92
CA VAL A 173 8.23 -2.24 8.27
C VAL A 173 8.74 -3.65 8.63
N PRO A 174 8.56 -4.69 7.78
CA PRO A 174 9.07 -6.03 8.11
C PRO A 174 10.60 -6.09 8.14
N LEU A 175 11.29 -5.37 7.25
CA LEU A 175 12.75 -5.28 7.25
C LEU A 175 13.28 -4.66 8.55
N LEU A 176 12.64 -3.59 9.02
CA LEU A 176 13.03 -2.91 10.25
C LEU A 176 12.78 -3.78 11.48
N HIS A 177 11.66 -4.51 11.54
CA HIS A 177 11.42 -5.50 12.59
C HIS A 177 12.46 -6.62 12.58
N ARG A 178 12.92 -7.06 11.40
CA ARG A 178 14.01 -8.04 11.25
C ARG A 178 15.34 -7.48 11.76
N VAL A 179 15.72 -6.27 11.35
CA VAL A 179 16.98 -5.62 11.77
C VAL A 179 17.01 -5.39 13.28
N LEU A 180 15.87 -5.02 13.87
CA LEU A 180 15.74 -4.83 15.32
C LEU A 180 15.68 -6.16 16.11
N GLY A 181 15.67 -7.32 15.44
CA GLY A 181 15.57 -8.63 16.09
C GLY A 181 14.22 -8.88 16.74
N LEU A 182 13.17 -8.19 16.30
CA LEU A 182 11.80 -8.38 16.80
C LEU A 182 11.06 -9.53 16.07
N LEU A 183 11.66 -10.14 15.05
CA LEU A 183 11.04 -11.15 14.19
C LEU A 183 11.17 -12.56 14.76
#